data_AF-A0A7L1YJG1-F1
#
_entry.id   AF-A0A7L1YJG1-F1
#
_cell.length_a   1.000
_cell.length_b   1.000
_cell.length_c   1.000
_cell.angle_alpha   90.00
_cell.angle_beta   90.00
_cell.angle_gamma   90.00
#
_symmetry.space_group_name_H-M   'P 1'
#
loop_
_entity.id
_entity.type
_entity.pdbx_description
1 polymer ?
#
loop_
_entity_poly.entity_id
_entity_poly.type
_entity_poly.pdbx_seq_one_letter_code
_entity_poly.pdbx_strand_id
1 'polypeptide(L)'
;DFLCISLVNGFTQLRYNLGDKTVILQTLQKVHANGNTWHSLKAGRVGNEGYLDLDGINITQKANPGMNVLDTHTDFFVGGVSSLSLVNSMAIENEPTGFTGCIREIVINNRELKLTAIDPKGGANIGDCDGTVCGYTVCKNSGTCQVQNSGFFCSCPKEWTGTTCEQSIHCSQNMCGSQALCIPQPSSFSYTCVCALGWSGKHCDSKIKFYIAKFVGNSYIKYTDPYYGKRDLQYSRISLNFTTNQTEGLIVWMGKSEDEDNDFLAIGIANGTLKVVINLGERISVPLMHSKYFTCCDERWHFVTVVQNQTCIKVYFDEELIVFEDIDPLRKYTALNYGGICYFGGFEIGRKVSVVTTGLFQKQFIGKIKDVVLFQDSKKIQLMKGEGYNVYDGNSEN
;
A
#
# COMPACT_ATOMS: atom_id res chain seq x y z
N ASP A 1 -9.93 3.50 -23.51
CA ASP A 1 -10.39 4.69 -22.78
C ASP A 1 -9.29 5.72 -22.63
N PHE A 2 -9.58 6.89 -22.06
CA PHE A 2 -8.52 7.84 -21.69
C PHE A 2 -8.90 8.69 -20.48
N LEU A 3 -7.87 9.22 -19.82
CA LEU A 3 -7.95 10.32 -18.87
C LEU A 3 -6.79 11.27 -19.16
N CYS A 4 -7.07 12.55 -19.32
CA CYS A 4 -6.11 13.59 -19.66
C CYS A 4 -6.36 14.82 -18.80
N ILE A 5 -5.27 15.40 -18.29
CA ILE A 5 -5.29 16.71 -17.63
C ILE A 5 -4.45 17.65 -18.48
N SER A 6 -5.03 18.77 -18.89
CA SER A 6 -4.40 19.73 -19.79
C SER A 6 -4.61 21.16 -19.32
N LEU A 7 -3.76 22.07 -19.80
CA LEU A 7 -3.93 23.51 -19.61
C LEU A 7 -4.46 24.13 -20.90
N VAL A 8 -5.66 24.70 -20.85
CA VAL A 8 -6.38 25.27 -22.00
C VAL A 8 -6.67 26.73 -21.73
N ASN A 9 -6.03 27.64 -22.48
CA ASN A 9 -6.19 29.09 -22.34
C ASN A 9 -5.99 29.60 -20.89
N GLY A 10 -5.09 28.94 -20.15
CA GLY A 10 -4.77 29.21 -18.75
C GLY A 10 -5.69 28.53 -17.74
N PHE A 11 -6.71 27.79 -18.15
CA PHE A 11 -7.56 27.00 -17.27
C PHE A 11 -7.09 25.54 -17.25
N THR A 12 -7.14 24.91 -16.09
CA THR A 12 -6.87 23.47 -16.00
C THR A 12 -8.15 22.72 -16.38
N GLN A 13 -8.00 21.71 -17.23
CA GLN A 13 -9.09 20.92 -17.76
C GLN A 13 -8.81 19.43 -17.59
N LEU A 14 -9.73 18.72 -16.94
CA LEU A 14 -9.76 17.26 -16.88
C LEU A 14 -10.73 16.75 -17.95
N ARG A 15 -10.24 15.88 -18.83
CA ARG A 15 -11.05 15.13 -19.79
C ARG A 15 -10.89 13.64 -19.55
N TYR A 16 -11.99 12.90 -19.55
CA TYR A 16 -11.93 11.44 -19.54
C TYR A 16 -13.08 10.85 -20.33
N ASN A 17 -12.85 9.67 -20.90
CA ASN A 17 -13.85 8.91 -21.63
C ASN A 17 -13.71 7.44 -21.23
N LEU A 18 -14.80 6.82 -20.79
CA LEU A 18 -14.86 5.45 -20.24
C LEU A 18 -15.48 4.45 -21.24
N GLY A 19 -15.54 4.81 -22.52
CA GLY A 19 -16.11 4.00 -23.60
C GLY A 19 -17.45 4.49 -24.14
N ASP A 20 -18.02 5.55 -23.57
CA ASP A 20 -19.28 6.16 -24.02
C ASP A 20 -19.10 7.62 -24.48
N LYS A 21 -18.91 8.54 -23.54
CA LYS A 21 -18.86 9.98 -23.77
C LYS A 21 -17.63 10.58 -23.09
N THR A 22 -17.13 11.66 -23.70
CA THR A 22 -16.07 12.45 -23.09
C THR A 22 -16.67 13.39 -22.07
N VAL A 23 -16.31 13.19 -20.82
CA VAL A 23 -16.58 14.10 -19.72
C VAL A 23 -15.48 15.15 -19.68
N ILE A 24 -15.88 16.41 -19.46
CA ILE A 24 -14.99 17.57 -19.39
C ILE A 24 -15.30 18.33 -18.10
N LEU A 25 -14.28 18.52 -17.25
CA LEU A 25 -14.31 19.43 -16.11
C LEU A 25 -13.24 20.49 -16.35
N GLN A 26 -13.55 21.76 -16.09
CA GLN A 26 -12.62 22.86 -16.24
C GLN A 26 -12.66 23.76 -15.02
N THR A 27 -11.51 24.21 -14.54
CA THR A 27 -11.41 25.11 -13.39
C THR A 27 -12.13 26.44 -13.63
N LEU A 28 -12.66 27.04 -12.55
CA LEU A 28 -13.26 28.37 -12.59
C LEU A 28 -12.20 29.48 -12.67
N GLN A 29 -11.02 29.20 -12.12
CA GLN A 29 -9.90 30.13 -12.08
C GLN A 29 -8.80 29.72 -13.05
N LYS A 30 -8.03 30.72 -13.50
CA LYS A 30 -6.83 30.53 -14.31
C LYS A 30 -5.62 30.22 -13.42
N VAL A 31 -4.72 29.42 -13.95
CA VAL A 31 -3.36 29.25 -13.45
C VAL A 31 -2.58 30.55 -13.64
N HIS A 32 -1.86 30.99 -12.61
CA HIS A 32 -0.97 32.12 -12.69
C HIS A 32 0.34 31.71 -13.38
N ALA A 33 0.43 31.98 -14.69
CA ALA A 33 1.58 31.64 -15.52
C ALA A 33 2.78 32.60 -15.35
N ASN A 34 3.04 33.10 -14.14
CA ASN A 34 4.14 34.05 -13.86
C ASN A 34 5.49 33.36 -13.60
N GLY A 35 5.51 32.02 -13.56
CA GLY A 35 6.72 31.20 -13.32
C GLY A 35 7.14 31.09 -11.85
N ASN A 36 6.54 31.84 -10.93
CA ASN A 36 6.92 31.89 -9.52
C ASN A 36 5.83 31.41 -8.56
N THR A 37 4.66 31.03 -9.09
CA THR A 37 3.52 30.56 -8.31
C THR A 37 3.32 29.06 -8.50
N TRP A 38 3.44 28.31 -7.41
CA TRP A 38 3.06 26.90 -7.37
C TRP A 38 1.55 26.78 -7.19
N HIS A 39 0.95 25.85 -7.94
CA HIS A 39 -0.48 25.54 -7.85
C HIS A 39 -0.67 24.10 -7.39
N SER A 40 -1.65 23.86 -6.52
CA SER A 40 -2.04 22.53 -6.06
C SER A 40 -3.22 22.04 -6.88
N LEU A 41 -3.04 20.94 -7.62
CA LEU A 41 -4.06 20.33 -8.46
C LEU A 41 -4.45 18.95 -7.94
N LYS A 42 -5.74 18.72 -7.70
CA LYS A 42 -6.31 17.39 -7.47
C LYS A 42 -7.36 17.11 -8.54
N ALA A 43 -7.17 16.07 -9.33
CA ALA A 43 -8.06 15.75 -10.42
C ALA A 43 -8.19 14.23 -10.58
N GLY A 44 -9.39 13.77 -10.90
CA GLY A 44 -9.62 12.34 -11.08
C GLY A 44 -11.10 12.01 -11.12
N ARG A 45 -11.41 10.75 -10.80
CA ARG A 45 -12.79 10.25 -10.75
C ARG A 45 -12.97 9.17 -9.67
N VAL A 46 -14.20 8.99 -9.22
CA VAL A 46 -14.66 7.82 -8.46
C VAL A 46 -15.81 7.20 -9.24
N GLY A 47 -15.59 6.00 -9.81
CA GLY A 47 -16.52 5.46 -10.81
C GLY A 47 -16.69 6.42 -11.99
N ASN A 48 -17.92 6.86 -12.24
CA ASN A 48 -18.24 7.83 -13.29
C ASN A 48 -18.24 9.30 -12.79
N GLU A 49 -18.06 9.55 -11.50
CA GLU A 49 -18.06 10.91 -10.93
C GLU A 49 -16.68 11.54 -11.04
N GLY A 50 -16.57 12.63 -11.80
CA GLY A 50 -15.33 13.39 -11.97
C GLY A 50 -15.17 14.47 -10.91
N TYR A 51 -13.93 14.71 -10.49
CA TYR A 51 -13.57 15.82 -9.62
C TYR A 51 -12.33 16.56 -10.16
N LEU A 52 -12.33 17.87 -9.99
CA LEU A 52 -11.23 18.76 -10.34
C LEU A 52 -11.16 19.88 -9.30
N ASP A 53 -10.02 20.03 -8.65
CA ASP A 53 -9.74 21.02 -7.62
C ASP A 53 -8.41 21.70 -7.94
N LEU A 54 -8.45 23.03 -8.02
CA LEU A 54 -7.28 23.87 -8.19
C LEU A 54 -7.22 24.84 -7.00
N ASP A 55 -6.14 24.72 -6.22
CA ASP A 55 -5.89 25.53 -5.02
C ASP A 55 -7.04 25.54 -4.00
N GLY A 56 -7.75 24.41 -3.87
CA GLY A 56 -8.87 24.25 -2.95
C GLY A 56 -10.23 24.69 -3.50
N ILE A 57 -10.28 25.19 -4.74
CA ILE A 57 -11.54 25.49 -5.43
C ILE A 57 -11.96 24.26 -6.24
N ASN A 58 -12.97 23.56 -5.74
CA ASN A 58 -13.44 22.31 -6.31
C ASN A 58 -14.57 22.48 -7.33
N ILE A 59 -14.62 21.54 -8.26
CA ILE A 59 -15.68 21.35 -9.23
C ILE A 59 -15.91 19.84 -9.31
N THR A 60 -17.14 19.43 -9.13
CA THR A 60 -17.55 18.04 -9.26
C THR A 60 -18.59 17.91 -10.35
N GLN A 61 -18.50 16.81 -11.09
CA GLN A 61 -19.56 16.41 -12.00
C GLN A 61 -20.28 15.21 -11.39
N LYS A 62 -21.60 15.34 -11.19
CA LYS A 62 -22.45 14.25 -10.67
C LYS A 62 -22.47 13.06 -11.63
N ALA A 63 -22.57 11.86 -11.06
CA ALA A 63 -22.72 10.62 -11.81
C ALA A 63 -23.82 10.71 -12.87
N ASN A 64 -23.50 10.26 -14.08
CA ASN A 64 -24.49 9.98 -15.12
C ASN A 64 -24.55 8.45 -15.35
N PRO A 65 -25.72 7.86 -15.59
CA PRO A 65 -25.81 6.45 -15.98
C PRO A 65 -24.89 6.16 -17.18
N GLY A 66 -24.06 5.12 -17.10
CA GLY A 66 -23.05 4.81 -18.13
C GLY A 66 -21.91 3.94 -17.61
N MET A 67 -20.85 3.84 -18.41
CA MET A 67 -19.63 3.12 -18.04
C MET A 67 -18.94 3.79 -16.84
N ASN A 68 -18.33 3.01 -15.96
CA ASN A 68 -17.69 3.48 -14.72
C ASN A 68 -16.25 2.96 -14.51
N VAL A 69 -15.76 2.15 -15.45
CA VAL A 69 -14.39 1.61 -15.47
C VAL A 69 -13.57 2.41 -16.48
N LEU A 70 -12.32 2.72 -16.13
CA LEU A 70 -11.33 3.25 -17.08
C LEU A 70 -10.40 2.09 -17.43
N ASP A 71 -10.38 1.71 -18.70
CA ASP A 71 -9.46 0.70 -19.21
C ASP A 71 -8.37 1.34 -20.09
N THR A 72 -7.14 1.31 -19.58
CA THR A 72 -5.94 1.81 -20.26
C THR A 72 -4.86 0.75 -20.25
N HIS A 73 -4.42 0.32 -21.43
CA HIS A 73 -3.32 -0.63 -21.60
C HIS A 73 -1.97 0.04 -21.93
N THR A 74 -1.88 1.36 -21.76
CA THR A 74 -0.69 2.15 -22.08
C THR A 74 0.01 2.62 -20.83
N ASP A 75 1.28 3.00 -20.98
CA ASP A 75 1.94 3.82 -19.96
C ASP A 75 1.17 5.15 -19.78
N PHE A 76 1.19 5.69 -18.56
CA PHE A 76 0.74 7.06 -18.32
C PHE A 76 1.92 8.01 -18.53
N PHE A 77 1.63 9.25 -18.94
CA PHE A 77 2.65 10.23 -19.22
C PHE A 77 2.42 11.51 -18.41
N VAL A 78 3.52 12.20 -18.10
CA VAL A 78 3.52 13.48 -17.38
C VAL A 78 4.33 14.48 -18.21
N GLY A 79 3.79 15.68 -18.38
CA GLY A 79 4.48 16.76 -19.11
C GLY A 79 4.34 16.70 -20.64
N GLY A 80 3.91 15.58 -21.21
CA GLY A 80 3.75 15.40 -22.65
C GLY A 80 3.58 13.92 -23.00
N VAL A 81 3.69 13.56 -24.29
CA VAL A 81 3.72 12.17 -24.76
C VAL A 81 4.89 11.97 -25.72
N SER A 82 5.26 10.71 -26.01
CA SER A 82 6.36 10.39 -26.93
C SER A 82 6.12 10.86 -28.37
N SER A 83 4.85 10.88 -28.81
CA SER A 83 4.44 11.48 -30.08
C SER A 83 3.07 12.14 -29.92
N LEU A 84 3.02 13.44 -30.19
CA LEU A 84 1.79 14.25 -30.08
C LEU A 84 0.71 13.79 -31.07
N SER A 85 1.10 13.15 -32.18
CA SER A 85 0.16 12.61 -33.16
C SER A 85 -0.65 11.41 -32.64
N LEU A 86 -0.24 10.82 -31.52
CA LEU A 86 -0.93 9.69 -30.89
C LEU A 86 -1.95 10.13 -29.83
N VAL A 87 -1.99 11.43 -29.52
CA VAL A 87 -2.98 11.96 -28.57
C VAL A 87 -4.36 11.87 -29.22
N ASN A 88 -5.29 11.21 -28.54
CA ASN A 88 -6.67 11.13 -28.98
C ASN A 88 -7.25 12.57 -29.09
N SER A 89 -7.85 12.91 -30.23
CA SER A 89 -8.38 14.25 -30.49
C SER A 89 -9.50 14.66 -29.52
N MET A 90 -10.15 13.71 -28.85
CA MET A 90 -11.13 14.00 -27.80
C MET A 90 -10.50 14.27 -26.43
N ALA A 91 -9.24 13.85 -26.22
CA ALA A 91 -8.55 13.98 -24.93
C ALA A 91 -8.05 15.39 -24.65
N ILE A 92 -8.02 16.27 -25.66
CA ILE A 92 -7.59 17.65 -25.54
C ILE A 92 -8.50 18.57 -26.36
N GLU A 93 -8.60 19.84 -25.98
CA GLU A 93 -9.45 20.82 -26.69
C GLU A 93 -8.80 21.37 -27.97
N ASN A 94 -7.51 21.68 -27.88
CA ASN A 94 -6.72 22.30 -28.92
C ASN A 94 -5.66 21.31 -29.44
N GLU A 95 -4.91 21.71 -30.46
CA GLU A 95 -3.76 20.95 -30.95
C GLU A 95 -2.83 20.54 -29.79
N PRO A 96 -2.46 19.24 -29.69
CA PRO A 96 -1.65 18.75 -28.58
C PRO A 96 -0.29 19.45 -28.56
N THR A 97 0.04 20.05 -27.41
CA THR A 97 1.37 20.59 -27.14
C THR A 97 1.91 20.01 -25.82
N GLY A 98 3.23 19.96 -25.69
CA GLY A 98 3.87 19.56 -24.44
C GLY A 98 3.71 20.64 -23.38
N PHE A 99 3.60 20.21 -22.12
CA PHE A 99 3.63 21.14 -20.99
C PHE A 99 5.05 21.66 -20.78
N THR A 100 5.18 22.98 -20.61
CA THR A 100 6.43 23.63 -20.22
C THR A 100 6.22 24.30 -18.88
N GLY A 101 6.99 23.88 -17.89
CA GLY A 101 6.89 24.36 -16.52
C GLY A 101 7.43 23.33 -15.55
N CYS A 102 7.05 23.45 -14.29
CA CYS A 102 7.56 22.61 -13.21
C CYS A 102 6.45 21.78 -12.58
N ILE A 103 6.78 20.53 -12.26
CA ILE A 103 5.86 19.59 -11.60
C ILE A 103 6.63 18.94 -10.44
N ARG A 104 6.00 18.87 -9.27
CA ARG A 104 6.51 18.16 -8.09
C ARG A 104 5.36 17.48 -7.35
N GLU A 105 5.69 16.57 -6.42
CA GLU A 105 4.73 15.91 -5.52
C GLU A 105 3.58 15.18 -6.26
N ILE A 106 3.92 14.42 -7.30
CA ILE A 106 2.89 13.65 -8.03
C ILE A 106 2.44 12.47 -7.18
N VAL A 107 1.15 12.42 -6.87
CA VAL A 107 0.51 11.30 -6.18
C VAL A 107 -0.58 10.73 -7.07
N ILE A 108 -0.51 9.44 -7.37
CA ILE A 108 -1.52 8.71 -8.14
C ILE A 108 -2.07 7.59 -7.27
N ASN A 109 -3.39 7.56 -7.03
CA ASN A 109 -4.06 6.54 -6.21
C ASN A 109 -3.35 6.28 -4.85
N ASN A 110 -3.01 7.36 -4.14
CA ASN A 110 -2.26 7.35 -2.87
C ASN A 110 -0.80 6.85 -2.93
N ARG A 111 -0.27 6.62 -4.14
CA ARG A 111 1.14 6.31 -4.36
C ARG A 111 1.88 7.55 -4.83
N GLU A 112 2.86 8.00 -4.06
CA GLU A 112 3.78 9.04 -4.49
C GLU A 112 4.71 8.51 -5.59
N LEU A 113 4.80 9.26 -6.69
CA LEU A 113 5.76 9.03 -7.75
C LEU A 113 6.99 9.88 -7.49
N LYS A 114 8.10 9.19 -7.24
CA LYS A 114 9.40 9.83 -7.09
C LYS A 114 9.88 10.29 -8.47
N LEU A 115 10.07 11.59 -8.64
CA LEU A 115 10.58 12.19 -9.89
C LEU A 115 12.11 12.18 -9.92
N THR A 116 12.70 11.00 -9.76
CA THR A 116 14.16 10.81 -9.83
C THR A 116 14.54 10.20 -11.18
N ALA A 117 15.83 10.15 -11.52
CA ALA A 117 16.30 9.55 -12.77
C ALA A 117 16.05 8.03 -12.88
N ILE A 118 15.67 7.34 -11.78
CA ILE A 118 15.57 5.88 -11.73
C ILE A 118 14.13 5.36 -11.72
N ASP A 119 13.14 6.18 -11.36
CA ASP A 119 11.75 5.73 -11.23
C ASP A 119 10.96 5.76 -12.57
N PRO A 120 11.07 6.79 -13.44
CA PRO A 120 10.42 6.81 -14.74
C PRO A 120 11.00 5.76 -15.69
N LYS A 121 10.14 5.17 -16.54
CA LYS A 121 10.59 4.27 -17.63
C LYS A 121 11.44 4.99 -18.69
N GLY A 122 11.27 6.30 -18.84
CA GLY A 122 12.02 7.14 -19.77
C GLY A 122 11.52 8.59 -19.77
N GLY A 123 12.27 9.48 -20.43
CA GLY A 123 11.94 10.90 -20.56
C GLY A 123 12.93 11.64 -21.46
N ALA A 124 12.55 12.81 -21.97
CA ALA A 124 13.38 13.64 -22.84
C ALA A 124 13.22 15.11 -22.48
N ASN A 125 14.32 15.88 -22.55
CA ASN A 125 14.35 17.33 -22.29
C ASN A 125 13.81 17.75 -20.91
N ILE A 126 14.08 16.94 -19.88
CA ILE A 126 13.71 17.23 -18.49
C ILE A 126 14.95 17.71 -17.74
N GLY A 127 14.85 18.88 -17.11
CA GLY A 127 15.87 19.43 -16.22
C GLY A 127 15.34 19.63 -14.80
N ASP A 128 16.24 19.90 -13.86
CA ASP A 128 15.86 20.30 -12.51
C ASP A 128 15.23 21.71 -12.54
N CYS A 129 13.95 21.79 -12.17
CA CYS A 129 13.22 23.06 -12.14
C CYS A 129 13.80 24.03 -11.09
N ASP A 130 14.26 23.51 -9.95
CA ASP A 130 14.76 24.36 -8.87
C ASP A 130 16.10 25.00 -9.27
N GLY A 131 16.77 24.46 -10.29
CA GLY A 131 17.99 25.03 -10.90
C GLY A 131 19.18 25.13 -9.94
N THR A 132 19.06 24.52 -8.75
CA THR A 132 20.05 24.58 -7.69
C THR A 132 20.14 23.24 -6.99
N VAL A 133 21.25 23.01 -6.30
CA VAL A 133 21.43 21.86 -5.40
C VAL A 133 20.41 21.82 -4.24
N CYS A 134 19.65 22.91 -4.04
CA CYS A 134 18.50 22.95 -3.15
C CYS A 134 17.22 22.57 -3.91
N GLY A 135 17.00 21.27 -4.07
CA GLY A 135 15.73 20.74 -4.54
C GLY A 135 14.67 20.69 -3.41
N TYR A 136 13.40 20.70 -3.77
CA TYR A 136 12.26 20.64 -2.83
C TYR A 136 12.36 19.54 -1.76
N THR A 137 12.92 18.37 -2.11
CA THR A 137 12.95 17.20 -1.21
C THR A 137 14.28 17.02 -0.47
N VAL A 138 15.24 17.92 -0.67
CA VAL A 138 16.58 17.82 -0.08
C VAL A 138 16.51 17.92 1.44
N CYS A 139 15.86 18.96 1.96
CA CYS A 139 15.63 19.09 3.40
C CYS A 139 14.30 18.44 3.79
N LYS A 140 14.35 17.37 4.58
CA LYS A 140 13.19 16.64 5.09
C LYS A 140 12.51 17.40 6.23
N ASN A 141 11.31 16.95 6.58
CA ASN A 141 10.59 17.37 7.79
C ASN A 141 10.46 18.90 7.93
N SER A 142 10.17 19.58 6.82
CA SER A 142 10.01 21.04 6.75
C SER A 142 11.29 21.84 7.04
N GLY A 143 12.47 21.26 6.80
CA GLY A 143 13.73 22.00 6.82
C GLY A 143 13.85 23.00 5.66
N THR A 144 14.52 24.12 5.92
CA THR A 144 14.75 25.16 4.91
C THR A 144 16.11 24.95 4.24
N CYS A 145 16.11 24.76 2.91
CA CYS A 145 17.34 24.60 2.14
C CYS A 145 17.96 25.96 1.79
N GLN A 146 19.28 26.06 1.95
CA GLN A 146 20.08 27.21 1.56
C GLN A 146 21.24 26.76 0.67
N VAL A 147 21.35 27.34 -0.52
CA VAL A 147 22.48 27.08 -1.43
C VAL A 147 23.74 27.71 -0.84
N GLN A 148 24.83 26.96 -0.82
CA GLN A 148 26.16 27.42 -0.41
C GLN A 148 27.17 27.21 -1.55
N ASN A 149 28.34 27.88 -1.46
CA ASN A 149 29.38 27.83 -2.50
C ASN A 149 29.86 26.42 -2.87
N SER A 150 29.68 25.43 -1.99
CA SER A 150 30.11 24.04 -2.19
C SER A 150 28.98 23.01 -2.02
N GLY A 151 27.70 23.41 -2.13
CA GLY A 151 26.57 22.49 -1.96
C GLY A 151 25.34 23.16 -1.36
N PHE A 152 24.67 22.46 -0.44
CA PHE A 152 23.50 22.96 0.26
C PHE A 152 23.67 22.85 1.78
N PHE A 153 22.88 23.62 2.52
CA PHE A 153 22.73 23.51 3.96
C PHE A 153 21.24 23.48 4.30
N CYS A 154 20.85 22.53 5.14
CA CYS A 154 19.48 22.46 5.67
C CYS A 154 19.42 23.09 7.06
N SER A 155 18.65 24.16 7.20
CA SER A 155 18.27 24.70 8.50
C SER A 155 17.11 23.88 9.05
N CYS A 156 17.39 23.02 10.04
CA CYS A 156 16.40 22.10 10.59
C CYS A 156 15.49 22.76 11.63
N PRO A 157 14.19 22.40 11.66
CA PRO A 157 13.30 22.78 12.76
C PRO A 157 13.77 22.15 14.08
N LYS A 158 13.29 22.72 15.20
CA LYS A 158 13.71 22.36 16.57
C LYS A 158 13.71 20.85 16.88
N GLU A 159 12.79 20.08 16.29
CA GLU A 159 12.60 18.65 16.56
C GLU A 159 13.41 17.71 15.64
N TRP A 160 14.21 18.27 14.73
CA TRP A 160 14.94 17.55 13.69
C TRP A 160 16.42 17.95 13.62
N THR A 161 17.24 17.02 13.15
CA THR A 161 18.69 17.14 12.99
C THR A 161 19.17 16.26 11.84
N GLY A 162 20.46 16.27 11.57
CA GLY A 162 21.08 15.63 10.41
C GLY A 162 21.28 16.61 9.25
N THR A 163 22.07 16.20 8.26
CA THR A 163 22.47 17.07 7.13
C THR A 163 21.30 17.46 6.24
N THR A 164 20.23 16.65 6.25
CA THR A 164 18.99 16.84 5.50
C THR A 164 17.76 16.91 6.42
N CYS A 165 17.94 17.14 7.73
CA CYS A 165 16.86 17.13 8.73
C CYS A 165 16.07 15.81 8.80
N GLU A 166 16.73 14.70 8.46
CA GLU A 166 16.16 13.36 8.36
C GLU A 166 15.98 12.67 9.72
N GLN A 167 16.71 13.11 10.75
CA GLN A 167 16.76 12.45 12.04
C GLN A 167 16.03 13.26 13.11
N SER A 168 15.14 12.65 13.87
CA SER A 168 14.53 13.33 15.02
C SER A 168 15.54 13.49 16.15
N ILE A 169 15.51 14.62 16.85
CA ILE A 169 16.38 14.87 18.02
C ILE A 169 16.20 13.79 19.10
N HIS A 170 14.98 13.25 19.28
CA HIS A 170 14.69 12.20 20.25
C HIS A 170 15.35 10.86 19.90
N CYS A 171 15.69 10.67 18.63
CA CYS A 171 16.38 9.49 18.12
C CYS A 171 17.88 9.71 17.88
N SER A 172 18.41 10.92 18.12
CA SER A 172 19.83 11.23 17.86
C SER A 172 20.81 10.41 18.72
N GLN A 173 20.43 10.15 19.97
CA GLN A 173 21.22 9.39 20.96
C GLN A 173 20.38 8.24 21.55
N ASN A 174 19.60 7.58 20.70
CA ASN A 174 18.81 6.44 21.14
C ASN A 174 19.71 5.25 21.52
N MET A 175 19.26 4.43 22.45
CA MET A 175 19.93 3.20 22.88
C MET A 175 19.43 1.97 22.13
N CYS A 176 18.67 2.13 21.04
CA CYS A 176 18.17 0.99 20.29
C CYS A 176 19.35 0.24 19.63
N GLY A 177 19.27 -1.09 19.61
CA GLY A 177 20.24 -1.94 18.93
C GLY A 177 20.31 -1.61 17.44
N SER A 178 21.42 -1.95 16.79
CA SER A 178 21.67 -1.58 15.39
C SER A 178 20.62 -2.10 14.39
N GLN A 179 19.87 -3.15 14.76
CA GLN A 179 18.84 -3.78 13.93
C GLN A 179 17.44 -3.22 14.23
N ALA A 180 17.34 -2.22 15.09
CA ALA A 180 16.07 -1.62 15.48
C ALA A 180 15.82 -0.29 14.77
N LEU A 181 14.54 0.05 14.63
CA LEU A 181 14.11 1.38 14.22
C LEU A 181 13.77 2.21 15.45
N CYS A 182 14.32 3.41 15.53
CA CYS A 182 13.92 4.38 16.54
C CYS A 182 12.71 5.17 16.05
N ILE A 183 11.61 5.11 16.79
CA ILE A 183 10.41 5.89 16.52
C ILE A 183 10.31 7.00 17.57
N PRO A 184 10.44 8.29 17.18
CA PRO A 184 10.33 9.39 18.12
C PRO A 184 8.90 9.47 18.68
N GLN A 185 8.79 9.91 19.94
CA GLN A 185 7.53 10.16 20.64
C GLN A 185 7.53 11.63 21.12
N PRO A 186 7.22 12.60 20.22
CA PRO A 186 7.36 14.03 20.52
C PRO A 186 6.48 14.49 21.70
N SER A 187 5.29 13.90 21.85
CA SER A 187 4.36 14.22 22.93
C SER A 187 4.88 13.89 24.33
N SER A 188 5.77 12.91 24.43
CA SER A 188 6.39 12.48 25.69
C SER A 188 7.87 12.80 25.75
N PHE A 189 8.39 13.59 24.81
CA PHE A 189 9.81 13.91 24.66
C PHE A 189 10.71 12.67 24.74
N SER A 190 10.26 11.54 24.18
CA SER A 190 10.94 10.24 24.29
C SER A 190 11.04 9.52 22.95
N TYR A 191 11.48 8.27 22.95
CA TYR A 191 11.51 7.40 21.78
C TYR A 191 11.18 5.96 22.17
N THR A 192 10.74 5.19 21.18
CA THR A 192 10.51 3.74 21.31
C THR A 192 11.36 3.00 20.29
N CYS A 193 11.97 1.90 20.72
CA CYS A 193 12.68 1.00 19.82
C CYS A 193 11.71 -0.02 19.23
N VAL A 194 11.73 -0.14 17.91
CA VAL A 194 10.97 -1.14 17.16
C VAL A 194 11.95 -2.22 16.70
N CYS A 195 11.82 -3.42 17.25
CA CYS A 195 12.84 -4.47 17.13
C CYS A 195 12.64 -5.27 15.86
N ALA A 196 13.68 -5.38 15.01
CA ALA A 196 13.61 -6.28 13.85
C ALA A 196 13.40 -7.74 14.27
N LEU A 197 12.86 -8.54 13.36
CA LEU A 197 12.61 -9.96 13.55
C LEU A 197 13.85 -10.68 14.10
N GLY A 198 13.69 -11.40 15.20
CA GLY A 198 14.79 -12.07 15.89
C GLY A 198 15.52 -11.23 16.94
N TRP A 199 15.04 -10.01 17.23
CA TRP A 199 15.52 -9.16 18.32
C TRP A 199 14.38 -8.77 19.26
N SER A 200 14.70 -8.58 20.54
CA SER A 200 13.75 -8.24 21.60
C SER A 200 14.44 -7.44 22.71
N GLY A 201 13.68 -7.06 23.74
CA GLY A 201 14.09 -6.18 24.83
C GLY A 201 13.69 -4.73 24.58
N LYS A 202 13.71 -3.92 25.65
CA LYS A 202 13.37 -2.48 25.59
C LYS A 202 14.19 -1.73 24.54
N HIS A 203 15.43 -2.17 24.35
CA HIS A 203 16.41 -1.59 23.45
C HIS A 203 16.73 -2.50 22.26
N CYS A 204 16.00 -3.60 22.05
CA CYS A 204 16.25 -4.53 20.94
C CYS A 204 17.69 -5.07 20.89
N ASP A 205 18.29 -5.29 22.06
CA ASP A 205 19.68 -5.73 22.27
C ASP A 205 19.80 -7.24 22.48
N SER A 206 18.66 -7.94 22.63
CA SER A 206 18.62 -9.37 22.93
C SER A 206 18.16 -10.17 21.71
N LYS A 207 19.01 -11.10 21.23
CA LYS A 207 18.63 -12.03 20.16
C LYS A 207 17.65 -13.08 20.66
N ILE A 208 16.62 -13.36 19.88
CA ILE A 208 15.63 -14.40 20.15
C ILE A 208 15.51 -15.36 18.97
N LYS A 209 15.11 -16.60 19.26
CA LYS A 209 14.67 -17.58 18.27
C LYS A 209 13.33 -18.11 18.71
N PHE A 210 12.37 -18.17 17.79
CA PHE A 210 11.05 -18.70 18.08
C PHE A 210 10.59 -19.64 16.97
N TYR A 211 9.68 -20.53 17.35
CA TYR A 211 8.87 -21.33 16.42
C TYR A 211 7.38 -20.98 16.56
N ILE A 212 6.98 -20.38 17.69
CA ILE A 212 5.70 -19.69 17.89
C ILE A 212 5.95 -18.18 17.83
N ALA A 213 5.40 -17.51 16.83
CA ALA A 213 5.51 -16.05 16.69
C ALA A 213 4.41 -15.37 17.52
N LYS A 214 4.79 -14.51 18.47
CA LYS A 214 3.86 -13.67 19.26
C LYS A 214 3.78 -12.26 18.66
N PHE A 215 2.57 -11.85 18.29
CA PHE A 215 2.23 -10.55 17.71
C PHE A 215 1.53 -9.68 18.78
N VAL A 216 1.84 -8.39 18.81
CA VAL A 216 1.35 -7.43 19.83
C VAL A 216 0.67 -6.20 19.20
N GLY A 217 0.17 -6.31 17.97
CA GLY A 217 -0.67 -5.29 17.33
C GLY A 217 0.11 -4.18 16.60
N ASN A 218 1.42 -4.11 16.78
CA ASN A 218 2.34 -3.35 15.92
C ASN A 218 3.44 -4.24 15.35
N SER A 219 3.11 -5.53 15.19
CA SER A 219 3.99 -6.59 14.74
C SER A 219 3.65 -6.98 13.31
N TYR A 220 4.66 -7.36 12.53
CA TYR A 220 4.42 -8.06 11.27
C TYR A 220 5.59 -8.98 10.91
N ILE A 221 5.30 -9.98 10.07
CA ILE A 221 6.31 -10.74 9.33
C ILE A 221 5.93 -10.69 7.85
N LYS A 222 6.85 -10.19 7.01
CA LYS A 222 6.83 -10.31 5.56
C LYS A 222 7.69 -11.52 5.18
N TYR A 223 7.04 -12.55 4.65
CA TYR A 223 7.67 -13.77 4.19
C TYR A 223 7.64 -13.82 2.66
N THR A 224 8.79 -14.10 2.06
CA THR A 224 8.93 -14.32 0.62
C THR A 224 8.94 -15.82 0.35
N ASP A 225 8.00 -16.33 -0.44
CA ASP A 225 7.96 -17.73 -0.86
C ASP A 225 9.06 -18.00 -1.89
N PRO A 226 10.12 -18.75 -1.55
CA PRO A 226 11.23 -19.03 -2.46
C PRO A 226 10.81 -19.92 -3.64
N TYR A 227 9.64 -20.57 -3.57
CA TYR A 227 9.13 -21.45 -4.62
C TYR A 227 8.07 -20.80 -5.50
N TYR A 228 7.78 -19.50 -5.32
CA TYR A 228 6.71 -18.80 -6.03
C TYR A 228 6.68 -19.08 -7.54
N GLY A 229 7.83 -18.95 -8.23
CA GLY A 229 7.94 -19.19 -9.67
C GLY A 229 7.70 -20.63 -10.13
N LYS A 230 7.50 -21.57 -9.19
CA LYS A 230 7.19 -22.99 -9.44
C LYS A 230 5.82 -23.39 -8.89
N ARG A 231 5.08 -22.49 -8.26
CA ARG A 231 3.75 -22.79 -7.69
C ARG A 231 2.72 -22.89 -8.82
N ASP A 232 1.77 -23.82 -8.67
CA ASP A 232 0.53 -23.78 -9.44
C ASP A 232 -0.39 -22.73 -8.81
N LEU A 233 -0.52 -21.56 -9.45
CA LEU A 233 -1.33 -20.47 -8.91
C LEU A 233 -2.83 -20.71 -9.04
N GLN A 234 -3.27 -21.72 -9.80
CA GLN A 234 -4.67 -22.15 -9.83
C GLN A 234 -5.03 -23.05 -8.64
N TYR A 235 -4.04 -23.50 -7.86
CA TYR A 235 -4.28 -24.23 -6.63
C TYR A 235 -3.43 -23.63 -5.52
N SER A 236 -4.04 -22.94 -4.56
CA SER A 236 -3.35 -22.46 -3.37
C SER A 236 -3.93 -23.07 -2.11
N ARG A 237 -3.06 -23.32 -1.15
CA ARG A 237 -3.44 -23.76 0.20
C ARG A 237 -2.59 -23.01 1.20
N ILE A 238 -3.22 -22.57 2.27
CA ILE A 238 -2.51 -22.09 3.45
C ILE A 238 -3.15 -22.70 4.68
N SER A 239 -2.34 -23.22 5.58
CA SER A 239 -2.80 -23.71 6.87
C SER A 239 -1.87 -23.27 7.99
N LEU A 240 -2.43 -22.96 9.16
CA LEU A 240 -1.68 -22.50 10.32
C LEU A 240 -2.48 -22.72 11.61
N ASN A 241 -1.76 -22.74 12.73
CA ASN A 241 -2.34 -22.66 14.06
C ASN A 241 -2.25 -21.23 14.58
N PHE A 242 -3.33 -20.72 15.18
CA PHE A 242 -3.33 -19.42 15.84
C PHE A 242 -4.06 -19.44 17.18
N THR A 243 -3.80 -18.44 18.01
CA THR A 243 -4.53 -18.19 19.26
C THR A 243 -4.61 -16.68 19.53
N THR A 244 -5.74 -16.22 20.05
CA THR A 244 -5.97 -14.82 20.43
C THR A 244 -7.17 -14.68 21.38
N ASN A 245 -7.28 -13.52 22.03
CA ASN A 245 -8.48 -13.04 22.73
C ASN A 245 -9.09 -11.80 22.06
N GLN A 246 -8.55 -11.37 20.92
CA GLN A 246 -9.04 -10.19 20.20
C GLN A 246 -10.15 -10.55 19.22
N THR A 247 -11.19 -9.73 19.19
CA THR A 247 -12.34 -9.90 18.29
C THR A 247 -12.13 -9.32 16.89
N GLU A 248 -10.98 -8.67 16.65
CA GLU A 248 -10.60 -8.03 15.39
C GLU A 248 -9.11 -8.25 15.14
N GLY A 249 -8.72 -8.59 13.92
CA GLY A 249 -7.30 -8.67 13.56
C GLY A 249 -7.01 -9.38 12.24
N LEU A 250 -6.10 -8.84 11.44
CA LEU A 250 -5.58 -9.48 10.23
C LEU A 250 -4.49 -10.51 10.58
N ILE A 251 -4.76 -11.80 10.42
CA ILE A 251 -3.81 -12.88 10.72
C ILE A 251 -2.82 -13.08 9.56
N VAL A 252 -3.34 -13.22 8.33
CA VAL A 252 -2.54 -13.44 7.11
C VAL A 252 -3.03 -12.56 5.97
N TRP A 253 -2.09 -12.05 5.18
CA TRP A 253 -2.33 -11.50 3.84
C TRP A 253 -1.32 -12.09 2.85
N MET A 254 -1.79 -12.97 1.97
CA MET A 254 -1.01 -13.56 0.87
C MET A 254 -1.30 -12.76 -0.39
N GLY A 255 -0.38 -11.88 -0.80
CA GLY A 255 -0.59 -10.94 -1.90
C GLY A 255 0.40 -9.78 -1.88
N LYS A 256 0.67 -9.17 -3.05
CA LYS A 256 1.38 -7.89 -3.12
C LYS A 256 0.44 -6.82 -2.59
N SER A 257 0.71 -6.31 -1.40
CA SER A 257 -0.13 -5.32 -0.74
C SER A 257 0.04 -3.91 -1.33
N GLU A 258 0.35 -3.76 -2.62
CA GLU A 258 0.80 -2.49 -3.22
C GLU A 258 -0.32 -1.71 -3.94
N ASP A 259 -1.38 -2.42 -4.35
CA ASP A 259 -2.49 -1.92 -5.17
C ASP A 259 -3.73 -2.78 -4.90
N GLU A 260 -4.92 -2.19 -4.97
CA GLU A 260 -6.22 -2.86 -4.81
C GLU A 260 -6.51 -3.87 -5.93
N ASP A 261 -5.89 -3.69 -7.09
CA ASP A 261 -6.00 -4.60 -8.23
C ASP A 261 -5.11 -5.86 -8.09
N ASN A 262 -4.27 -5.97 -7.04
CA ASN A 262 -3.46 -7.17 -6.82
C ASN A 262 -4.30 -8.32 -6.24
N ASP A 263 -4.08 -9.51 -6.76
CA ASP A 263 -4.64 -10.74 -6.20
C ASP A 263 -4.16 -10.96 -4.76
N PHE A 264 -5.10 -11.32 -3.89
CA PHE A 264 -4.79 -11.62 -2.51
C PHE A 264 -5.69 -12.69 -1.91
N LEU A 265 -5.18 -13.37 -0.89
CA LEU A 265 -5.93 -14.20 0.04
C LEU A 265 -5.64 -13.70 1.45
N ALA A 266 -6.67 -13.31 2.19
CA ALA A 266 -6.57 -12.81 3.54
C ALA A 266 -7.34 -13.68 4.52
N ILE A 267 -6.75 -13.89 5.70
CA ILE A 267 -7.34 -14.59 6.84
C ILE A 267 -7.28 -13.65 8.03
N GLY A 268 -8.39 -13.45 8.72
CA GLY A 268 -8.41 -12.68 9.95
C GLY A 268 -9.67 -12.93 10.76
N ILE A 269 -9.92 -12.02 11.70
CA ILE A 269 -11.04 -12.06 12.62
C ILE A 269 -11.78 -10.74 12.51
N ALA A 270 -13.10 -10.82 12.44
CA ALA A 270 -14.00 -9.68 12.49
C ALA A 270 -15.20 -10.01 13.39
N ASN A 271 -15.52 -9.12 14.32
CA ASN A 271 -16.58 -9.30 15.33
C ASN A 271 -16.52 -10.66 16.04
N GLY A 272 -15.31 -11.16 16.33
CA GLY A 272 -15.07 -12.43 17.01
C GLY A 272 -15.24 -13.69 16.15
N THR A 273 -15.49 -13.53 14.85
CA THR A 273 -15.67 -14.62 13.89
C THR A 273 -14.52 -14.68 12.89
N LEU A 274 -14.20 -15.88 12.41
CA LEU A 274 -13.22 -16.05 11.34
C LEU A 274 -13.74 -15.40 10.05
N LYS A 275 -12.89 -14.57 9.44
CA LYS A 275 -13.16 -13.89 8.17
C LYS A 275 -12.09 -14.26 7.17
N VAL A 276 -12.51 -14.83 6.04
CA VAL A 276 -11.63 -15.14 4.90
C VAL A 276 -12.07 -14.28 3.73
N VAL A 277 -11.11 -13.66 3.05
CA VAL A 277 -11.38 -12.84 1.86
C VAL A 277 -10.38 -13.22 0.79
N ILE A 278 -10.85 -13.34 -0.45
CA ILE A 278 -10.00 -13.66 -1.59
C ILE A 278 -10.37 -12.76 -2.77
N ASN A 279 -9.34 -12.33 -3.49
CA ASN A 279 -9.41 -11.62 -4.76
C ASN A 279 -8.50 -12.34 -5.76
N LEU A 280 -9.06 -12.78 -6.89
CA LEU A 280 -8.33 -13.44 -8.00
C LEU A 280 -8.15 -12.52 -9.23
N GLY A 281 -8.47 -11.23 -9.11
CA GLY A 281 -8.42 -10.25 -10.20
C GLY A 281 -9.77 -9.58 -10.47
N GLU A 282 -10.80 -9.88 -9.69
CA GLU A 282 -12.09 -9.18 -9.76
C GLU A 282 -12.15 -8.10 -8.68
N ARG A 283 -12.45 -6.85 -9.07
CA ARG A 283 -12.50 -5.68 -8.16
C ARG A 283 -13.44 -5.80 -6.97
N ILE A 284 -14.25 -6.85 -6.89
CA ILE A 284 -15.22 -7.08 -5.82
C ILE A 284 -14.89 -8.40 -5.11
N SER A 285 -14.10 -8.32 -4.05
CA SER A 285 -13.90 -9.45 -3.13
C SER A 285 -15.06 -9.52 -2.14
N VAL A 286 -15.99 -10.47 -2.31
CA VAL A 286 -17.06 -10.71 -1.33
C VAL A 286 -16.46 -11.45 -0.12
N PRO A 287 -16.52 -10.89 1.10
CA PRO A 287 -15.95 -11.55 2.26
C PRO A 287 -16.73 -12.83 2.60
N LEU A 288 -16.01 -13.93 2.71
CA LEU A 288 -16.54 -15.20 3.17
C LEU A 288 -16.54 -15.16 4.71
N MET A 289 -17.72 -14.92 5.28
CA MET A 289 -17.92 -14.87 6.73
C MET A 289 -18.79 -16.04 7.18
N HIS A 290 -18.36 -16.73 8.23
CA HIS A 290 -19.17 -17.78 8.86
C HIS A 290 -19.50 -17.37 10.30
N SER A 291 -20.79 -17.11 10.57
CA SER A 291 -21.29 -16.59 11.84
C SER A 291 -21.79 -17.66 12.81
N LYS A 292 -21.79 -18.93 12.42
CA LYS A 292 -22.37 -20.01 13.22
C LYS A 292 -21.29 -20.68 14.08
N TYR A 293 -21.29 -20.32 15.36
CA TYR A 293 -20.80 -21.10 16.51
C TYR A 293 -19.30 -21.19 16.85
N PHE A 294 -18.39 -20.53 16.13
CA PHE A 294 -16.96 -20.60 16.45
C PHE A 294 -16.44 -19.30 17.06
N THR A 295 -16.33 -19.26 18.40
CA THR A 295 -15.57 -18.22 19.10
C THR A 295 -14.09 -18.57 19.05
N CYS A 296 -13.36 -17.98 18.11
CA CYS A 296 -11.91 -18.16 17.97
C CYS A 296 -11.06 -17.28 18.92
N CYS A 297 -11.72 -16.49 19.76
CA CYS A 297 -11.16 -15.47 20.63
C CYS A 297 -11.10 -15.92 22.10
N ASP A 298 -10.80 -17.20 22.33
CA ASP A 298 -10.89 -17.86 23.64
C ASP A 298 -9.52 -18.24 24.24
N GLU A 299 -8.43 -17.70 23.67
CA GLU A 299 -7.03 -18.01 24.02
C GLU A 299 -6.63 -19.48 23.80
N ARG A 300 -7.44 -20.28 23.12
CA ARG A 300 -7.07 -21.64 22.72
C ARG A 300 -6.41 -21.63 21.36
N TRP A 301 -5.72 -22.73 21.06
CA TRP A 301 -5.15 -22.96 19.74
C TRP A 301 -6.24 -23.45 18.80
N HIS A 302 -6.43 -22.73 17.71
CA HIS A 302 -7.29 -23.12 16.60
C HIS A 302 -6.45 -23.38 15.36
N PHE A 303 -6.92 -24.29 14.51
CA PHE A 303 -6.31 -24.64 13.24
C PHE A 303 -7.19 -24.19 12.08
N VAL A 304 -6.64 -23.41 11.17
CA VAL A 304 -7.33 -22.97 9.96
C VAL A 304 -6.62 -23.50 8.73
N THR A 305 -7.39 -23.97 7.76
CA THR A 305 -6.91 -24.28 6.41
C THR A 305 -7.80 -23.60 5.39
N VAL A 306 -7.22 -22.77 4.52
CA VAL A 306 -7.91 -22.21 3.35
C VAL A 306 -7.32 -22.87 2.11
N VAL A 307 -8.19 -23.42 1.27
CA VAL A 307 -7.83 -24.02 -0.02
C VAL A 307 -8.58 -23.28 -1.11
N GLN A 308 -7.86 -22.74 -2.07
CA GLN A 308 -8.41 -22.27 -3.34
C GLN A 308 -8.02 -23.27 -4.43
N ASN A 309 -9.01 -23.70 -5.21
CA ASN A 309 -8.83 -24.56 -6.38
C ASN A 309 -9.64 -23.97 -7.53
N GLN A 310 -8.96 -23.28 -8.45
CA GLN A 310 -9.52 -22.40 -9.45
C GLN A 310 -10.44 -21.37 -8.76
N THR A 311 -11.74 -21.47 -8.96
CA THR A 311 -12.73 -20.54 -8.40
C THR A 311 -13.39 -21.10 -7.14
N CYS A 312 -13.15 -22.37 -6.81
CA CYS A 312 -13.71 -23.00 -5.62
C CYS A 312 -12.84 -22.75 -4.40
N ILE A 313 -13.44 -22.19 -3.35
CA ILE A 313 -12.82 -21.91 -2.06
C ILE A 313 -13.38 -22.86 -1.01
N LYS A 314 -12.48 -23.51 -0.26
CA LYS A 314 -12.80 -24.32 0.91
C LYS A 314 -12.09 -23.76 2.12
N VAL A 315 -12.84 -23.53 3.20
CA VAL A 315 -12.28 -23.12 4.49
C VAL A 315 -12.60 -24.19 5.51
N TYR A 316 -11.55 -24.72 6.14
CA TYR A 316 -11.63 -25.62 7.27
C TYR A 316 -11.21 -24.89 8.53
N PHE A 317 -11.99 -25.02 9.59
CA PHE A 317 -11.70 -24.50 10.91
C PHE A 317 -11.81 -25.64 11.93
N ASP A 318 -10.73 -25.91 12.66
CA ASP A 318 -10.59 -27.06 13.55
C ASP A 318 -11.04 -28.38 12.89
N GLU A 319 -10.57 -28.58 11.65
CA GLU A 319 -10.85 -29.74 10.79
C GLU A 319 -12.29 -29.82 10.22
N GLU A 320 -13.20 -28.94 10.63
CA GLU A 320 -14.55 -28.85 10.10
C GLU A 320 -14.62 -27.95 8.86
N LEU A 321 -15.27 -28.41 7.78
CA LEU A 321 -15.52 -27.60 6.60
C LEU A 321 -16.62 -26.57 6.90
N ILE A 322 -16.25 -25.30 7.01
CA ILE A 322 -17.18 -24.21 7.37
C ILE A 322 -17.59 -23.33 6.18
N VAL A 323 -16.83 -23.35 5.09
CA VAL A 323 -17.13 -22.60 3.86
C VAL A 323 -16.79 -23.48 2.65
N PHE A 324 -17.71 -23.53 1.69
CA PHE A 324 -17.48 -24.06 0.34
C PHE A 324 -18.23 -23.18 -0.66
N GLU A 325 -17.50 -22.38 -1.44
CA GLU A 325 -18.07 -21.41 -2.37
C GLU A 325 -17.34 -21.43 -3.70
N ASP A 326 -18.06 -21.20 -4.79
CA ASP A 326 -17.48 -20.91 -6.11
C ASP A 326 -17.58 -19.41 -6.37
N ILE A 327 -16.46 -18.70 -6.24
CA ILE A 327 -16.44 -17.23 -6.23
C ILE A 327 -16.52 -16.60 -7.63
N ASP A 328 -16.22 -17.38 -8.68
CA ASP A 328 -16.36 -16.94 -10.07
C ASP A 328 -16.82 -18.13 -10.93
N PRO A 329 -18.13 -18.43 -10.96
CA PRO A 329 -18.65 -19.56 -11.74
C PRO A 329 -18.37 -19.46 -13.25
N LEU A 330 -18.04 -18.27 -13.76
CA LEU A 330 -17.68 -18.04 -15.16
C LEU A 330 -16.21 -18.32 -15.45
N ARG A 331 -15.38 -18.55 -14.41
CA ARG A 331 -13.95 -18.89 -14.50
C ARG A 331 -13.15 -17.88 -15.31
N LYS A 332 -13.48 -16.60 -15.18
CA LYS A 332 -12.69 -15.51 -15.76
C LYS A 332 -11.35 -15.39 -15.04
N TYR A 333 -11.37 -15.57 -13.72
CA TYR A 333 -10.20 -15.42 -12.86
C TYR A 333 -10.02 -16.66 -11.99
N THR A 334 -8.95 -17.42 -12.27
CA THR A 334 -8.74 -18.74 -11.66
C THR A 334 -7.44 -18.87 -10.88
N ALA A 335 -6.54 -17.89 -11.01
CA ALA A 335 -5.20 -17.94 -10.44
C ALA A 335 -5.03 -16.87 -9.35
N LEU A 336 -4.38 -17.22 -8.25
CA LEU A 336 -4.01 -16.28 -7.20
C LEU A 336 -2.59 -15.76 -7.47
N ASN A 337 -2.45 -14.63 -8.17
CA ASN A 337 -1.17 -14.01 -8.50
C ASN A 337 -0.58 -13.21 -7.32
N TYR A 338 -0.45 -13.86 -6.17
CA TYR A 338 -0.04 -13.22 -4.90
C TYR A 338 1.41 -12.67 -4.87
N GLY A 339 2.17 -12.83 -5.96
CA GLY A 339 3.48 -12.24 -6.15
C GLY A 339 4.59 -12.78 -5.25
N GLY A 340 4.40 -13.94 -4.63
CA GLY A 340 5.40 -14.58 -3.78
C GLY A 340 5.50 -14.00 -2.38
N ILE A 341 4.58 -13.12 -1.95
CA ILE A 341 4.65 -12.43 -0.66
C ILE A 341 3.50 -12.84 0.26
N CYS A 342 3.83 -13.16 1.51
CA CYS A 342 2.89 -13.41 2.59
C CYS A 342 3.21 -12.51 3.78
N TYR A 343 2.23 -11.76 4.25
CA TYR A 343 2.29 -11.00 5.49
C TYR A 343 1.57 -11.75 6.60
N PHE A 344 2.15 -11.72 7.81
CA PHE A 344 1.54 -12.24 9.02
C PHE A 344 1.38 -11.12 10.04
N GLY A 345 0.21 -11.03 10.65
CA GLY A 345 -0.16 -10.13 11.73
C GLY A 345 -0.37 -8.65 11.39
N GLY A 346 0.15 -8.17 10.26
CA GLY A 346 0.03 -6.78 9.84
C GLY A 346 0.94 -6.46 8.66
N PHE A 347 1.21 -5.18 8.44
CA PHE A 347 2.08 -4.68 7.39
C PHE A 347 3.25 -3.87 7.96
N GLU A 348 4.12 -3.38 7.09
CA GLU A 348 5.25 -2.55 7.46
C GLU A 348 4.85 -1.30 8.27
N ILE A 349 5.78 -0.76 9.06
CA ILE A 349 5.56 0.43 9.88
C ILE A 349 5.05 1.59 9.00
N GLY A 350 4.03 2.29 9.48
CA GLY A 350 3.36 3.37 8.75
C GLY A 350 2.22 2.91 7.84
N ARG A 351 2.11 1.61 7.55
CA ARG A 351 1.04 1.04 6.72
C ARG A 351 -0.09 0.50 7.58
N LYS A 352 -1.18 1.26 7.68
CA LYS A 352 -2.36 0.87 8.47
C LYS A 352 -3.12 -0.26 7.77
N VAL A 353 -3.49 -1.30 8.52
CA VAL A 353 -4.25 -2.46 8.00
C VAL A 353 -5.55 -2.02 7.33
N SER A 354 -6.30 -1.09 7.93
CA SER A 354 -7.55 -0.58 7.34
C SER A 354 -7.36 0.15 6.02
N VAL A 355 -6.20 0.75 5.78
CA VAL A 355 -5.90 1.44 4.52
C VAL A 355 -5.45 0.44 3.48
N VAL A 356 -4.51 -0.45 3.83
CA VAL A 356 -3.96 -1.45 2.90
C VAL A 356 -5.00 -2.46 2.44
N THR A 357 -5.96 -2.80 3.30
CA THR A 357 -7.01 -3.77 3.01
C THR A 357 -8.31 -3.11 2.54
N THR A 358 -8.31 -1.80 2.26
CA THR A 358 -9.50 -1.03 1.84
C THR A 358 -10.70 -1.27 2.77
N GLY A 359 -10.44 -1.29 4.08
CA GLY A 359 -11.44 -1.48 5.13
C GLY A 359 -11.88 -2.93 5.39
N LEU A 360 -11.36 -3.93 4.66
CA LEU A 360 -11.70 -5.35 4.90
C LEU A 360 -11.29 -5.80 6.31
N PHE A 361 -10.18 -5.30 6.83
CA PHE A 361 -9.73 -5.54 8.21
C PHE A 361 -9.40 -4.22 8.88
N GLN A 362 -9.78 -4.06 10.15
CA GLN A 362 -9.63 -2.79 10.86
C GLN A 362 -8.35 -2.71 11.69
N LYS A 363 -7.87 -3.86 12.20
CA LYS A 363 -6.76 -3.93 13.16
C LYS A 363 -5.71 -4.95 12.75
N GLN A 364 -4.48 -4.72 13.22
CA GLN A 364 -3.42 -5.72 13.24
C GLN A 364 -3.78 -6.87 14.19
N PHE A 365 -3.14 -8.01 14.00
CA PHE A 365 -3.28 -9.15 14.89
C PHE A 365 -2.51 -8.96 16.21
N ILE A 366 -3.16 -9.35 17.29
CA ILE A 366 -2.54 -9.60 18.59
C ILE A 366 -2.84 -11.05 18.92
N GLY A 367 -1.81 -11.85 19.18
CA GLY A 367 -1.98 -13.29 19.37
C GLY A 367 -0.71 -14.04 19.03
N LYS A 368 -0.84 -15.36 18.84
CA LYS A 368 0.29 -16.21 18.45
C LYS A 368 -0.02 -16.98 17.17
N ILE A 369 0.99 -17.22 16.34
CA ILE A 369 0.90 -18.04 15.12
C ILE A 369 2.03 -19.08 15.14
N LYS A 370 1.72 -20.31 14.71
CA LYS A 370 2.71 -21.38 14.50
C LYS A 370 2.28 -22.31 13.37
N ASP A 371 3.20 -23.19 12.98
CA ASP A 371 2.92 -24.33 12.09
C ASP A 371 2.33 -23.95 10.73
N VAL A 372 2.82 -22.86 10.13
CA VAL A 372 2.36 -22.37 8.83
C VAL A 372 2.86 -23.29 7.71
N VAL A 373 1.96 -23.75 6.85
CA VAL A 373 2.24 -24.56 5.65
C VAL A 373 1.62 -23.86 4.44
N LEU A 374 2.39 -23.81 3.34
CA LEU A 374 1.96 -23.23 2.07
C LEU A 374 1.81 -24.33 1.03
N PHE A 375 0.81 -24.21 0.17
CA PHE A 375 0.48 -25.12 -0.92
C PHE A 375 0.47 -26.58 -0.44
N GLN A 376 1.25 -27.42 -1.11
CA GLN A 376 1.37 -28.85 -0.86
C GLN A 376 2.72 -29.18 -0.19
N ASP A 377 3.36 -28.18 0.44
CA ASP A 377 4.66 -28.37 1.05
C ASP A 377 4.57 -29.40 2.20
N SER A 378 5.47 -30.37 2.18
CA SER A 378 5.60 -31.35 3.27
C SER A 378 6.22 -30.77 4.54
N LYS A 379 6.78 -29.55 4.45
CA LYS A 379 7.46 -28.85 5.54
C LYS A 379 6.78 -27.53 5.83
N LYS A 380 6.69 -27.21 7.12
CA LYS A 380 6.28 -25.89 7.63
C LYS A 380 7.31 -24.84 7.22
N ILE A 381 6.84 -23.63 6.91
CA ILE A 381 7.75 -22.51 6.65
C ILE A 381 8.43 -22.08 7.96
N GLN A 382 9.65 -21.55 7.84
CA GLN A 382 10.33 -20.94 8.96
C GLN A 382 10.02 -19.45 8.98
N LEU A 383 9.12 -19.02 9.86
CA LEU A 383 8.72 -17.61 9.99
C LEU A 383 9.92 -16.68 10.26
N MET A 384 10.94 -17.19 10.96
CA MET A 384 12.23 -16.50 11.21
C MET A 384 13.05 -16.19 9.95
N LYS A 385 12.75 -16.79 8.80
CA LYS A 385 13.38 -16.45 7.51
C LYS A 385 12.72 -15.26 6.81
N GLY A 386 11.61 -14.75 7.35
CA GLY A 386 11.00 -13.52 6.87
C GLY A 386 11.73 -12.29 7.39
N GLU A 387 11.18 -11.13 7.04
CA GLU A 387 11.55 -9.82 7.57
C GLU A 387 10.38 -9.31 8.41
N GLY A 388 10.62 -8.45 9.39
CA GLY A 388 9.53 -8.01 10.24
C GLY A 388 9.99 -7.21 11.44
N TYR A 389 9.02 -6.72 12.20
CA TYR A 389 9.28 -5.97 13.42
C TYR A 389 8.34 -6.37 14.56
N ASN A 390 8.80 -6.19 15.80
CA ASN A 390 8.08 -6.39 17.06
C ASN A 390 7.41 -7.76 17.19
N VAL A 391 8.04 -8.82 16.66
CA VAL A 391 7.55 -10.18 16.87
C VAL A 391 8.38 -10.81 17.99
N TYR A 392 7.67 -11.33 18.99
CA TYR A 392 8.27 -11.84 20.22
C TYR A 392 8.22 -13.37 20.25
N ASP A 393 9.00 -13.95 21.15
CA ASP A 393 8.94 -15.37 21.43
C ASP A 393 7.60 -15.73 22.10
N GLY A 394 6.81 -16.56 21.44
CA GLY A 394 5.55 -17.08 21.96
C GLY A 394 5.69 -18.42 22.69
N ASN A 395 6.90 -19.02 22.70
CA ASN A 395 7.21 -20.31 23.31
C ASN A 395 7.23 -20.24 24.84
N SER A 396 7.63 -19.10 25.41
CA SER A 396 7.62 -18.88 26.85
C SER A 396 6.19 -18.62 27.33
N GLU A 397 5.68 -19.49 28.18
CA GLU A 397 4.59 -19.18 29.10
C GLU A 397 5.17 -18.22 30.15
N ASN A 398 4.72 -16.96 30.13
CA ASN A 398 4.84 -16.08 31.29
C ASN A 398 3.47 -15.96 31.91
#